data_AF-A0A7W0N1M0-F1
#
_entry.id   AF-A0A7W0N1M0-F1
#
_cell.length_a   1.000
_cell.length_b   1.000
_cell.length_c   1.000
_cell.angle_alpha   90.00
_cell.angle_beta   90.00
_cell.angle_gamma   90.00
#
_symmetry.space_group_name_H-M   'P 1'
#
loop_
_entity.id
_entity.type
_entity.pdbx_description
1 polymer ?
#
loop_
_entity_poly.entity_id
_entity_poly.type
_entity_poly.pdbx_seq_one_letter_code
_entity_poly.pdbx_strand_id
1 'polypeptide(L)' 'KGDIKHNFKIGGKKTPAIASGKSATLSLTTTKVGSYPYLCTLPGHAAAGMKGTFKVT' A
#
# COMPACT_ATOMS: atom_id res chain seq x y z
N LYS A 1 -17.70 -12.58 4.20
CA LYS A 1 -17.20 -11.50 3.30
C LYS A 1 -16.52 -10.46 4.16
N GLY A 2 -15.20 -10.26 3.99
CA GLY A 2 -14.46 -9.18 4.69
C GLY A 2 -13.43 -9.61 5.75
N ASP A 3 -12.73 -10.75 5.62
CA ASP A 3 -11.65 -11.16 6.55
C ASP A 3 -10.26 -11.22 5.89
N ILE A 4 -10.15 -10.73 4.65
CA ILE A 4 -8.89 -10.73 3.92
C ILE A 4 -8.03 -9.59 4.49
N LYS A 5 -6.88 -9.94 5.06
CA LYS A 5 -5.91 -8.94 5.53
C LYS A 5 -5.35 -8.17 4.35
N HIS A 6 -4.95 -6.92 4.54
CA HIS A 6 -4.31 -6.13 3.49
C HIS A 6 -3.02 -5.50 4.00
N ASN A 7 -2.11 -5.12 3.11
CA ASN A 7 -1.01 -4.23 3.48
C ASN A 7 -0.80 -3.18 2.41
N PHE A 8 0.01 -2.18 2.75
CA PHE A 8 0.33 -1.07 1.86
C PHE A 8 1.83 -0.93 1.76
N LYS A 9 2.38 -1.09 0.55
CA LYS A 9 3.79 -0.85 0.21
C LYS A 9 3.89 0.35 -0.72
N ILE A 10 4.72 1.33 -0.37
CA ILE A 10 5.04 2.51 -1.20
C ILE A 10 6.45 3.00 -0.87
N GLY A 11 7.22 3.43 -1.89
CA GLY A 11 8.50 4.10 -1.67
C GLY A 11 9.48 3.34 -0.78
N GLY A 12 9.56 2.01 -0.93
CA GLY A 12 10.42 1.13 -0.11
C GLY A 12 9.87 0.79 1.28
N LYS A 13 8.87 1.52 1.79
CA LYS A 13 8.22 1.28 3.09
C LYS A 13 6.99 0.38 2.92
N LYS A 14 6.63 -0.33 3.99
CA LYS A 14 5.46 -1.23 4.00
C LYS A 14 4.80 -1.27 5.38
N THR A 15 3.47 -1.34 5.43
CA THR A 15 2.74 -1.65 6.68
C THR A 15 2.80 -3.16 7.00
N PRO A 16 2.52 -3.55 8.25
CA PRO A 16 2.10 -4.91 8.57
C PRO A 16 0.83 -5.33 7.80
N ALA A 17 0.47 -6.60 7.89
CA ALA A 17 -0.84 -7.07 7.45
C ALA A 17 -1.92 -6.55 8.41
N ILE A 18 -2.87 -5.80 7.86
CA ILE A 18 -3.96 -5.10 8.54
C ILE A 18 -5.21 -5.96 8.38
N ALA A 19 -5.77 -6.40 9.50
CA ALA A 19 -7.05 -7.10 9.51
C ALA A 19 -8.22 -6.12 9.34
N SER A 20 -9.38 -6.64 8.99
CA SER A 20 -10.60 -5.83 8.89
C SER A 20 -10.93 -5.12 10.20
N GLY A 21 -11.35 -3.87 10.09
CA GLY A 21 -11.60 -2.99 11.25
C GLY A 21 -10.35 -2.53 11.98
N LYS A 22 -9.14 -2.83 11.48
CA LYS A 22 -7.87 -2.30 11.99
C LYS A 22 -7.29 -1.26 11.02
N SER A 23 -6.39 -0.44 11.54
CA SER A 23 -5.68 0.59 10.79
C SER A 23 -4.19 0.53 11.08
N ALA A 24 -3.38 0.98 10.12
CA ALA A 24 -1.95 1.21 10.32
C ALA A 24 -1.55 2.51 9.62
N THR A 25 -0.59 3.21 10.20
CA THR A 25 -0.06 4.46 9.65
C THR A 25 1.34 4.21 9.08
N LEU A 26 1.62 4.79 7.91
CA LEU A 26 2.93 4.76 7.26
C LEU A 26 3.29 6.17 6.82
N SER A 27 4.41 6.69 7.34
CA SER A 27 4.91 8.02 6.98
C SER A 27 5.86 7.95 5.79
N LEU A 28 5.50 8.63 4.71
CA LEU A 28 6.32 8.79 3.50
C LEU A 28 6.79 10.24 3.39
N THR A 29 8.09 10.43 3.17
CA THR A 29 8.67 11.74 2.87
C THR A 29 9.12 11.70 1.42
N THR A 30 8.62 12.62 0.60
CA THR A 30 8.95 12.71 -0.83
C THR A 30 9.75 13.98 -1.08
N THR A 31 11.02 13.84 -1.46
CA THR A 31 11.91 14.98 -1.75
C THR A 31 11.92 15.37 -3.22
N LYS A 32 11.25 14.59 -4.09
CA LYS A 32 11.17 14.81 -5.53
C LYS A 32 9.73 14.69 -5.99
N VAL A 33 9.34 15.57 -6.91
CA VAL A 33 8.13 15.38 -7.72
C VAL A 33 8.23 14.09 -8.52
N GLY A 34 7.12 13.41 -8.73
CA GLY A 34 7.11 12.15 -9.46
C GLY A 34 6.00 11.19 -9.08
N SER A 35 6.08 10.00 -9.66
CA SER A 35 5.11 8.92 -9.48
C SER A 35 5.69 7.82 -8.60
N TYR A 36 4.99 7.51 -7.51
CA TYR A 36 5.38 6.51 -6.52
C TYR A 36 4.39 5.34 -6.59
N PRO A 37 4.77 4.20 -7.21
CA PRO A 37 3.90 3.05 -7.27
C PRO A 37 3.67 2.49 -5.87
N TYR A 38 2.44 2.06 -5.61
CA TYR A 38 2.06 1.36 -4.40
C TYR A 38 1.30 0.08 -4.72
N LEU A 39 1.38 -0.91 -3.83
CA LEU A 39 0.69 -2.18 -3.98
C LEU A 39 0.50 -2.89 -2.64
N CYS A 40 -0.45 -3.83 -2.61
CA CYS A 40 -0.52 -4.83 -1.55
C CYS A 40 0.37 -6.03 -1.92
N THR A 41 1.30 -6.37 -1.03
CA THR A 41 2.29 -7.43 -1.25
C THR A 41 1.79 -8.83 -0.90
N LEU A 42 0.54 -8.96 -0.45
CA LEU A 42 -0.03 -10.27 -0.14
C LEU A 42 -0.32 -11.04 -1.43
N PRO A 43 -0.11 -12.38 -1.44
CA PRO A 43 -0.22 -13.19 -2.65
C PRO A 43 -1.56 -12.97 -3.36
N GLY A 44 -1.52 -12.69 -4.66
CA GLY A 44 -2.71 -12.47 -5.49
C GLY A 44 -3.37 -11.09 -5.37
N HIS A 45 -3.04 -10.28 -4.36
CA HIS A 45 -3.75 -9.00 -4.15
C HIS A 45 -3.44 -7.97 -5.22
N ALA A 46 -2.17 -7.75 -5.52
CA ALA A 46 -1.76 -6.85 -6.61
C ALA A 46 -2.21 -7.36 -7.99
N ALA A 47 -2.26 -8.69 -8.18
CA ALA A 47 -2.77 -9.31 -9.40
C ALA A 47 -4.28 -9.10 -9.55
N ALA A 48 -5.02 -9.14 -8.44
CA ALA A 48 -6.45 -8.79 -8.36
C ALA A 48 -6.73 -7.27 -8.42
N GLY A 49 -5.70 -6.44 -8.67
CA GLY A 49 -5.86 -5.00 -8.88
C GLY A 49 -5.52 -4.12 -7.69
N MET A 50 -5.09 -4.67 -6.55
CA MET A 50 -4.70 -3.87 -5.38
C MET A 50 -3.30 -3.25 -5.54
N LYS A 51 -3.22 -2.30 -6.47
CA LYS A 51 -2.03 -1.54 -6.86
C LYS A 51 -2.47 -0.18 -7.40
N GLY A 52 -1.57 0.79 -7.37
CA GLY A 52 -1.83 2.11 -7.92
C GLY A 52 -0.58 2.98 -7.92
N THR A 53 -0.77 4.27 -8.17
CA THR A 53 0.32 5.24 -8.22
C THR A 53 -0.06 6.48 -7.43
N PHE A 54 0.82 6.87 -6.50
CA PHE A 54 0.72 8.12 -5.78
C PHE A 54 1.56 9.16 -6.51
N LYS A 55 0.93 10.26 -6.94
CA LYS A 55 1.61 11.31 -7.70
C LYS A 55 1.92 12.49 -6.77
N VAL A 56 3.19 12.87 -6.73
CA VAL A 56 3.67 14.10 -6.09
C VAL A 56 3.88 15.12 -7.20
N THR A 57 3.17 16.24 -7.12
CA THR A 57 3.23 17.38 -8.04
C THR A 57 3.63 18.63 -7.30
#